data_AF-A0A7S4VBB6-F1
#
_entry.id   AF-A0A7S4VBB6-F1
#
_cell.length_a   1.000
_cell.length_b   1.000
_cell.length_c   1.000
_cell.angle_alpha   90.00
_cell.angle_beta   90.00
_cell.angle_gamma   90.00
#
_symmetry.space_group_name_H-M   'P 1'
#
loop_
_entity.id
_entity.type
_entity.pdbx_description
1 polymer ?
#
loop_
_entity_poly.entity_id
_entity_poly.type
_entity_poly.pdbx_seq_one_letter_code
_entity_poly.pdbx_strand_id
1 'polypeptide(L)'
;VVLGLAAGLLAPAPTRALTAEQYSQLTYNQVKGSALANRCPTVESQGASVPVKSGAKLTNMCFEPKSWAVEAQTDKGTEFVTTKLLTRQTYTLAFINGELSPSPITFKEDDGIHTLPTTVQLPDGEYVPFLFSVKGLVAKGEGSEFKPGFTWGGEFEVPSYRTGAFLDPKGRGMYSGYDQAVALPALQADGKEGQEELFKETNKVFDIGKGAIEMEVNKVNA
;
A
#
# COMPACT_ATOMS: atom_id res chain seq x y z
N VAL A 1 53.18 -13.11 -14.26
CA VAL A 1 51.85 -13.10 -14.91
C VAL A 1 51.29 -14.49 -14.66
N VAL A 2 50.41 -14.74 -13.70
CA VAL A 2 48.99 -14.37 -13.65
C VAL A 2 48.54 -14.40 -12.18
N LEU A 3 47.99 -13.30 -11.65
CA LEU A 3 47.20 -13.32 -10.41
C LEU A 3 45.73 -13.43 -10.82
N GLY A 4 45.08 -14.53 -10.46
CA GLY A 4 43.65 -14.73 -10.68
C GLY A 4 42.82 -13.96 -9.66
N LEU A 5 41.97 -13.04 -10.12
CA LEU A 5 40.90 -12.47 -9.32
C LEU A 5 39.72 -13.45 -9.27
N ALA A 6 39.49 -14.05 -8.11
CA ALA A 6 38.22 -14.66 -7.77
C ALA A 6 37.24 -13.54 -7.38
N ALA A 7 36.38 -13.12 -8.31
CA ALA A 7 35.23 -12.29 -8.01
C ALA A 7 34.15 -13.18 -7.34
N GLY A 8 34.15 -13.19 -6.01
CA GLY A 8 33.07 -13.79 -5.24
C GLY A 8 31.76 -13.03 -5.49
N LEU A 9 30.77 -13.71 -6.05
CA LEU A 9 29.38 -13.27 -6.07
C LEU A 9 28.90 -13.17 -4.61
N LEU A 10 29.04 -11.98 -4.01
CA LEU A 10 28.31 -11.63 -2.79
C LEU A 10 26.82 -11.60 -3.16
N ALA A 11 26.12 -12.70 -2.90
CA ALA A 11 24.67 -12.65 -2.80
C ALA A 11 24.33 -11.56 -1.77
N PRO A 12 23.40 -10.63 -2.07
CA PRO A 12 22.98 -9.64 -1.09
C PRO A 12 22.48 -10.38 0.14
N ALA A 13 23.23 -10.29 1.24
CA ALA A 13 22.76 -10.76 2.53
C ALA A 13 21.42 -10.06 2.79
N PRO A 14 20.39 -10.76 3.30
CA PRO A 14 19.16 -10.09 3.69
C PRO A 14 19.54 -9.00 4.70
N THR A 15 19.39 -7.74 4.29
CA THR A 15 19.64 -6.58 5.15
C THR A 15 18.90 -6.81 6.46
N ARG A 16 19.66 -6.89 7.56
CA ARG A 16 19.14 -7.08 8.91
C ARG A 16 18.06 -6.04 9.18
N ALA A 17 16.91 -6.49 9.66
CA ALA A 17 15.89 -5.57 10.13
C ALA A 17 16.42 -4.84 11.36
N LEU A 18 16.34 -3.51 11.34
CA LEU A 18 16.89 -2.64 12.38
C LEU A 18 15.78 -2.21 13.35
N THR A 19 16.12 -2.00 14.62
CA THR A 19 15.21 -1.38 15.59
C THR A 19 15.09 0.13 15.36
N ALA A 20 14.10 0.77 15.97
CA ALA A 20 13.93 2.23 15.86
C ALA A 20 15.15 3.00 16.38
N GLU A 21 15.80 2.51 17.44
CA GLU A 21 17.00 3.09 18.03
C GLU A 21 18.22 2.95 17.11
N GLN A 22 18.32 1.83 16.40
CA GLN A 22 19.38 1.65 15.41
C GLN A 22 19.17 2.56 14.21
N TYR A 23 17.93 2.78 13.77
CA TYR A 23 17.62 3.77 12.74
C TYR A 23 18.00 5.19 13.14
N SER A 24 17.76 5.58 14.39
CA SER A 24 18.07 6.95 14.87
C SER A 24 19.56 7.25 14.96
N GLN A 25 20.41 6.21 14.98
CA GLN A 25 21.86 6.33 14.96
C GLN A 25 22.45 6.50 13.54
N LEU A 26 21.65 6.23 12.50
CA LEU A 26 22.09 6.36 11.12
C LEU A 26 21.90 7.79 10.62
N THR A 27 22.93 8.30 9.94
CA THR A 27 22.81 9.54 9.17
C THR A 27 22.03 9.29 7.88
N TYR A 28 21.42 10.35 7.34
CA TYR A 28 20.72 10.29 6.05
C TYR A 28 21.58 9.67 4.94
N ASN A 29 22.88 10.01 4.88
CA ASN A 29 23.78 9.49 3.86
C ASN A 29 24.07 7.98 4.00
N GLN A 30 23.96 7.41 5.20
CA GLN A 30 24.06 5.96 5.42
C GLN A 30 22.78 5.22 5.00
N VAL A 31 21.62 5.88 5.10
CA VAL A 31 20.32 5.32 4.68
C VAL A 31 20.10 5.46 3.18
N LYS A 32 20.59 6.56 2.58
CA LYS A 32 20.40 6.86 1.15
C LYS A 32 21.00 5.76 0.27
N GLY A 33 20.14 5.10 -0.50
CA GLY A 33 20.54 4.07 -1.47
C GLY A 33 20.73 2.66 -0.89
N SER A 34 20.61 2.47 0.43
CA SER A 34 20.76 1.15 1.07
C SER A 34 19.48 0.31 1.11
N ALA A 35 18.36 0.84 0.59
CA ALA A 35 17.01 0.28 0.70
C ALA A 35 16.39 0.28 2.12
N LEU A 36 17.13 0.71 3.14
CA LEU A 36 16.65 0.68 4.53
C LEU A 36 15.44 1.60 4.76
N ALA A 37 15.31 2.70 4.00
CA ALA A 37 14.19 3.63 4.15
C ALA A 37 12.81 3.04 3.86
N ASN A 38 12.73 1.92 3.13
CA ASN A 38 11.47 1.25 2.80
C ASN A 38 11.17 0.05 3.71
N ARG A 39 11.94 -0.13 4.81
CA ARG A 39 11.80 -1.24 5.75
C ARG A 39 11.20 -0.75 7.06
N CYS A 40 10.18 -1.44 7.57
CA CYS A 40 9.67 -1.12 8.90
C CYS A 40 10.67 -1.55 9.99
N PRO A 41 10.81 -0.79 11.09
CA PRO A 41 11.62 -1.21 12.22
C PRO A 41 11.12 -2.51 12.84
N THR A 42 12.05 -3.32 13.34
CA THR A 42 11.70 -4.51 14.13
C THR A 42 11.69 -4.21 15.61
N VAL A 43 10.85 -4.96 16.32
CA VAL A 43 10.76 -4.93 17.78
C VAL A 43 11.59 -6.08 18.35
N GLU A 44 12.45 -5.78 19.30
CA GLU A 44 13.05 -6.76 20.22
C GLU A 44 12.17 -6.84 21.46
N SER A 45 11.67 -8.04 21.77
CA SER A 45 10.65 -8.18 22.82
C SER A 45 11.21 -7.87 24.21
N GLN A 46 10.56 -6.97 24.94
CA GLN A 46 10.90 -6.61 26.31
C GLN A 46 9.60 -6.27 27.07
N GLY A 47 9.31 -7.00 28.15
CA GLY A 47 8.01 -6.92 28.83
C GLY A 47 6.96 -7.86 28.24
N ALA A 48 5.77 -7.90 28.87
CA ALA A 48 4.71 -8.86 28.54
C ALA A 48 3.55 -8.22 27.76
N SER A 49 3.22 -6.96 28.06
CA SER A 49 2.13 -6.23 27.41
C SER A 49 2.33 -4.71 27.51
N VAL A 50 1.63 -3.97 26.64
CA VAL A 50 1.56 -2.50 26.65
C VAL A 50 0.09 -2.10 26.84
N PRO A 51 -0.32 -1.61 28.02
CA PRO A 51 -1.71 -1.23 28.27
C PRO A 51 -2.09 0.06 27.52
N VAL A 52 -3.28 0.06 26.93
CA VAL A 52 -3.85 1.23 26.26
C VAL A 52 -4.56 2.11 27.29
N LYS A 53 -4.12 3.34 27.43
CA LYS A 53 -4.73 4.33 28.32
C LYS A 53 -5.70 5.22 27.55
N SER A 54 -6.67 5.80 28.26
CA SER A 54 -7.55 6.81 27.66
C SER A 54 -6.73 8.01 27.15
N GLY A 55 -7.02 8.48 25.95
CA GLY A 55 -6.29 9.56 25.28
C GLY A 55 -4.94 9.14 24.66
N ALA A 56 -4.64 7.84 24.62
CA ALA A 56 -3.47 7.35 23.92
C ALA A 56 -3.56 7.57 22.40
N LYS A 57 -2.41 7.62 21.75
CA LYS A 57 -2.28 7.66 20.30
C LYS A 57 -1.28 6.60 19.85
N LEU A 58 -1.55 5.99 18.71
CA LEU A 58 -0.54 5.21 18.00
C LEU A 58 0.15 6.15 17.02
N THR A 59 1.48 6.12 17.00
CA THR A 59 2.29 6.99 16.14
C THR A 59 3.33 6.18 15.40
N ASN A 60 3.78 6.71 14.25
CA ASN A 60 4.80 6.08 13.42
C ASN A 60 4.46 4.63 13.02
N MET A 61 3.18 4.33 12.82
CA MET A 61 2.75 3.02 12.32
C MET A 61 3.27 2.83 10.89
N CYS A 62 3.78 1.63 10.63
CA CYS A 62 4.46 1.27 9.40
C CYS A 62 3.97 -0.09 8.89
N PHE A 63 3.58 -0.15 7.63
CA PHE A 63 3.17 -1.38 6.95
C PHE A 63 4.10 -1.67 5.77
N GLU A 64 4.87 -2.75 5.88
CA GLU A 64 5.77 -3.23 4.82
C GLU A 64 5.26 -4.57 4.26
N PRO A 65 4.53 -4.54 3.12
CA PRO A 65 4.18 -5.73 2.37
C PRO A 65 5.40 -6.58 2.04
N LYS A 66 5.29 -7.89 2.28
CA LYS A 66 6.36 -8.87 1.97
C LYS A 66 6.07 -9.68 0.71
N SER A 67 4.80 -9.79 0.34
CA SER A 67 4.31 -10.45 -0.86
C SER A 67 3.06 -9.74 -1.37
N TRP A 68 2.76 -9.94 -2.63
CA TRP A 68 1.55 -9.47 -3.28
C TRP A 68 0.92 -10.64 -4.01
N ALA A 69 -0.36 -10.87 -3.75
CA ALA A 69 -1.16 -11.84 -4.47
C ALA A 69 -2.40 -11.15 -5.02
N VAL A 70 -2.80 -11.54 -6.23
CA VAL A 70 -3.96 -10.97 -6.94
C VAL A 70 -4.88 -12.12 -7.30
N GLU A 71 -6.18 -11.93 -7.12
CA GLU A 71 -7.18 -12.89 -7.53
C GLU A 71 -7.20 -12.97 -9.08
N ALA A 72 -7.01 -14.17 -9.62
CA ALA A 72 -6.99 -14.42 -11.06
C ALA A 72 -7.74 -15.71 -11.39
N GLN A 73 -8.23 -15.80 -12.62
CA GLN A 73 -8.78 -17.04 -13.17
C GLN A 73 -7.65 -17.95 -13.64
N THR A 74 -7.58 -19.17 -13.11
CA THR A 74 -6.65 -20.20 -13.56
C THR A 74 -7.40 -21.43 -14.04
N ASP A 75 -6.69 -22.42 -14.58
CA ASP A 75 -7.27 -23.72 -14.97
C ASP A 75 -7.95 -24.45 -13.79
N LYS A 76 -7.68 -24.03 -12.55
CA LYS A 76 -8.25 -24.60 -11.32
C LYS A 76 -9.41 -23.76 -10.75
N GLY A 77 -9.81 -22.69 -11.43
CA GLY A 77 -10.81 -21.73 -10.99
C GLY A 77 -10.19 -20.43 -10.47
N THR A 78 -10.98 -19.66 -9.71
CA THR A 78 -10.53 -18.40 -9.11
C THR A 78 -9.59 -18.65 -7.93
N GLU A 79 -8.35 -18.17 -8.00
CA GLU A 79 -7.40 -18.25 -6.89
C GLU A 79 -6.48 -17.01 -6.81
N PHE A 80 -5.84 -16.82 -5.66
CA PHE A 80 -4.82 -15.79 -5.49
C PHE A 80 -3.48 -16.26 -6.03
N VAL A 81 -3.00 -15.62 -7.09
CA VAL A 81 -1.68 -15.91 -7.69
C VAL A 81 -0.63 -14.95 -7.16
N THR A 82 0.55 -15.47 -6.84
CA THR A 82 1.69 -14.64 -6.43
C THR A 82 2.21 -13.83 -7.61
N THR A 83 2.47 -12.55 -7.37
CA THR A 83 2.83 -11.59 -8.42
C THR A 83 4.27 -11.09 -8.27
N LYS A 84 4.78 -10.42 -9.30
CA LYS A 84 6.08 -9.77 -9.29
C LYS A 84 5.92 -8.25 -9.15
N LEU A 85 6.54 -7.67 -8.13
CA LEU A 85 6.53 -6.23 -7.92
C LEU A 85 7.33 -5.47 -9.01
N LEU A 86 6.76 -4.40 -9.56
CA LEU A 86 7.40 -3.55 -10.59
C LEU A 86 7.85 -2.19 -10.07
N THR A 87 7.15 -1.61 -9.08
CA THR A 87 7.40 -0.24 -8.57
C THR A 87 8.61 -0.12 -7.62
N ARG A 88 9.51 -1.10 -7.62
CA ARG A 88 10.74 -1.11 -6.80
C ARG A 88 10.44 -0.99 -5.30
N GLN A 89 10.81 0.12 -4.64
CA GLN A 89 10.79 0.29 -3.18
C GLN A 89 9.97 1.52 -2.77
N THR A 90 8.76 1.63 -3.30
CA THR A 90 7.83 2.75 -3.04
C THR A 90 6.46 2.23 -2.57
N TYR A 91 6.45 1.18 -1.75
CA TYR A 91 5.24 0.42 -1.41
C TYR A 91 4.99 0.30 0.10
N THR A 92 5.91 0.79 0.94
CA THR A 92 5.76 0.74 2.41
C THR A 92 5.03 1.97 2.89
N LEU A 93 3.94 1.77 3.63
CA LEU A 93 3.22 2.85 4.32
C LEU A 93 3.94 3.16 5.63
N ALA A 94 4.04 4.44 6.00
CA ALA A 94 4.84 4.86 7.14
C ALA A 94 4.34 6.18 7.74
N PHE A 95 4.80 6.47 8.96
CA PHE A 95 4.44 7.68 9.70
C PHE A 95 2.94 7.82 9.94
N ILE A 96 2.21 6.69 9.94
CA ILE A 96 0.77 6.68 10.17
C ILE A 96 0.51 6.91 11.65
N ASN A 97 -0.39 7.85 11.93
CA ASN A 97 -0.80 8.26 13.26
C ASN A 97 -2.31 8.12 13.40
N GLY A 98 -2.76 7.94 14.64
CA GLY A 98 -4.18 7.85 14.91
C GLY A 98 -4.53 7.80 16.38
N GLU A 99 -5.79 8.07 16.66
CA GLU A 99 -6.35 7.97 18.01
C GLU A 99 -6.47 6.50 18.43
N LEU A 100 -6.16 6.24 19.70
CA LEU A 100 -6.27 4.91 20.28
C LEU A 100 -7.16 4.95 21.52
N SER A 101 -8.34 4.35 21.40
CA SER A 101 -9.31 4.25 22.50
C SER A 101 -9.19 2.89 23.19
N PRO A 102 -9.21 2.83 24.52
CA PRO A 102 -9.23 1.56 25.25
C PRO A 102 -10.62 0.90 25.29
N SER A 103 -10.64 -0.44 25.37
CA SER A 103 -11.78 -1.29 25.76
C SER A 103 -13.08 -1.15 24.93
N PRO A 104 -13.21 -1.82 23.77
CA PRO A 104 -12.16 -2.56 23.07
C PRO A 104 -11.14 -1.60 22.44
N ILE A 105 -9.91 -2.07 22.24
CA ILE A 105 -8.89 -1.27 21.57
C ILE A 105 -9.43 -0.89 20.19
N THR A 106 -9.58 0.41 19.95
CA THR A 106 -10.01 0.96 18.67
C THR A 106 -8.96 1.94 18.20
N PHE A 107 -8.37 1.67 17.05
CA PHE A 107 -7.49 2.59 16.33
C PHE A 107 -8.27 3.27 15.21
N LYS A 108 -8.13 4.60 15.13
CA LYS A 108 -8.66 5.41 14.03
C LYS A 108 -7.51 6.16 13.39
N GLU A 109 -7.21 5.84 12.15
CA GLU A 109 -6.21 6.53 11.34
C GLU A 109 -6.63 7.99 11.08
N ASP A 110 -5.65 8.90 11.10
CA ASP A 110 -5.86 10.35 10.95
C ASP A 110 -4.89 10.96 9.92
N ASP A 111 -3.60 10.64 10.03
CA ASP A 111 -2.55 11.25 9.20
C ASP A 111 -1.39 10.28 8.93
N GLY A 112 -0.63 10.55 7.88
CA GLY A 112 0.60 9.84 7.50
C GLY A 112 0.63 9.43 6.03
N ILE A 113 1.64 8.65 5.67
CA ILE A 113 1.73 8.06 4.32
C ILE A 113 0.86 6.80 4.30
N HIS A 114 -0.45 7.01 4.22
CA HIS A 114 -1.48 5.96 4.33
C HIS A 114 -1.90 5.37 2.97
N THR A 115 -1.43 5.90 1.85
CA THR A 115 -1.77 5.42 0.50
C THR A 115 -0.59 5.56 -0.45
N LEU A 116 -0.22 4.49 -1.16
CA LEU A 116 0.84 4.49 -2.17
C LEU A 116 0.46 3.70 -3.43
N PRO A 117 0.75 4.22 -4.63
CA PRO A 117 0.55 3.50 -5.88
C PRO A 117 1.60 2.39 -6.02
N THR A 118 1.12 1.17 -6.27
CA THR A 118 1.93 -0.01 -6.51
C THR A 118 1.49 -0.66 -7.80
N THR A 119 2.43 -1.29 -8.52
CA THR A 119 2.11 -2.07 -9.72
C THR A 119 2.83 -3.39 -9.63
N VAL A 120 2.08 -4.45 -9.85
CA VAL A 120 2.58 -5.82 -9.91
C VAL A 120 2.31 -6.42 -11.29
N GLN A 121 3.07 -7.44 -11.63
CA GLN A 121 2.91 -8.22 -12.84
C GLN A 121 2.38 -9.62 -12.48
N LEU A 122 1.31 -10.04 -13.15
CA LEU A 122 0.79 -11.39 -13.10
C LEU A 122 1.70 -12.37 -13.88
N PRO A 123 1.62 -13.69 -13.62
CA PRO A 123 2.44 -14.68 -14.32
C PRO A 123 2.29 -14.70 -15.85
N ASP A 124 1.13 -14.29 -16.37
CA ASP A 124 0.82 -14.18 -17.80
C ASP A 124 1.36 -12.89 -18.46
N GLY A 125 1.92 -11.99 -17.65
CA GLY A 125 2.51 -10.73 -18.09
C GLY A 125 1.62 -9.51 -17.92
N GLU A 126 0.35 -9.66 -17.52
CA GLU A 126 -0.56 -8.54 -17.27
C GLU A 126 -0.07 -7.66 -16.10
N TYR A 127 -0.22 -6.34 -16.24
CA TYR A 127 0.12 -5.37 -15.20
C TYR A 127 -1.12 -4.95 -14.42
N VAL A 128 -1.06 -5.12 -13.10
CA VAL A 128 -2.14 -4.74 -12.18
C VAL A 128 -1.66 -3.58 -11.31
N PRO A 129 -2.03 -2.33 -11.65
CA PRO A 129 -1.82 -1.17 -10.80
C PRO A 129 -2.91 -1.05 -9.74
N PHE A 130 -2.54 -0.73 -8.51
CA PHE A 130 -3.47 -0.51 -7.40
C PHE A 130 -2.90 0.50 -6.39
N LEU A 131 -3.78 1.06 -5.56
CA LEU A 131 -3.36 1.84 -4.39
C LEU A 131 -3.31 0.92 -3.17
N PHE A 132 -2.12 0.70 -2.62
CA PHE A 132 -2.02 0.11 -1.28
C PHE A 132 -2.40 1.21 -0.28
N SER A 133 -3.53 1.02 0.40
CA SER A 133 -4.14 2.04 1.27
C SER A 133 -4.46 1.46 2.64
N VAL A 134 -4.40 2.31 3.66
CA VAL A 134 -5.07 2.15 4.96
C VAL A 134 -5.79 3.45 5.35
N LYS A 135 -6.13 4.28 4.35
CA LYS A 135 -6.80 5.57 4.56
C LYS A 135 -8.14 5.37 5.27
N GLY A 136 -8.36 6.13 6.34
CA GLY A 136 -9.58 6.06 7.13
C GLY A 136 -9.76 4.72 7.84
N LEU A 137 -8.67 3.97 8.08
CA LEU A 137 -8.73 2.69 8.78
C LEU A 137 -9.33 2.86 10.17
N VAL A 138 -10.35 2.05 10.46
CA VAL A 138 -10.89 1.87 11.82
C VAL A 138 -10.68 0.43 12.25
N ALA A 139 -9.57 0.16 12.94
CA ALA A 139 -9.23 -1.18 13.41
C ALA A 139 -9.72 -1.40 14.86
N LYS A 140 -10.28 -2.57 15.14
CA LYS A 140 -10.82 -2.95 16.45
C LYS A 140 -10.27 -4.30 16.89
N GLY A 141 -9.97 -4.43 18.18
CA GLY A 141 -9.57 -5.71 18.79
C GLY A 141 -10.00 -5.78 20.25
N GLU A 142 -10.42 -6.98 20.67
CA GLU A 142 -10.92 -7.21 22.03
C GLU A 142 -9.80 -7.20 23.06
N GLY A 143 -9.98 -6.42 24.14
CA GLY A 143 -8.99 -6.26 25.20
C GLY A 143 -8.63 -4.80 25.46
N SER A 144 -7.62 -4.61 26.31
CA SER A 144 -7.17 -3.30 26.79
C SER A 144 -5.64 -3.13 26.76
N GLU A 145 -4.91 -4.12 26.24
CA GLU A 145 -3.46 -4.12 26.15
C GLU A 145 -2.98 -4.80 24.86
N PHE A 146 -1.89 -4.29 24.28
CA PHE A 146 -1.18 -5.00 23.22
C PHE A 146 -0.28 -6.05 23.84
N LYS A 147 -0.37 -7.28 23.34
CA LYS A 147 0.47 -8.41 23.74
C LYS A 147 0.62 -9.38 22.57
N PRO A 148 1.63 -10.27 22.60
CA PRO A 148 1.75 -11.32 21.58
C PRO A 148 0.44 -12.11 21.43
N GLY A 149 -0.01 -12.28 20.19
CA GLY A 149 -1.28 -12.92 19.83
C GLY A 149 -2.51 -12.00 19.90
N PHE A 150 -2.36 -10.72 20.25
CA PHE A 150 -3.47 -9.76 20.12
C PHE A 150 -3.78 -9.52 18.65
N THR A 151 -5.00 -9.84 18.24
CA THR A 151 -5.50 -9.63 16.88
C THR A 151 -6.49 -8.47 16.85
N TRP A 152 -6.45 -7.76 15.73
CA TRP A 152 -7.30 -6.60 15.50
C TRP A 152 -7.32 -6.28 14.01
N GLY A 153 -8.45 -5.79 13.54
CA GLY A 153 -8.66 -5.56 12.13
C GLY A 153 -9.81 -4.62 11.87
N GLY A 154 -9.97 -4.26 10.62
CA GLY A 154 -11.01 -3.31 10.23
C GLY A 154 -10.99 -2.99 8.75
N GLU A 155 -11.96 -2.14 8.38
CA GLU A 155 -12.12 -1.65 7.02
C GLU A 155 -11.42 -0.30 6.85
N PHE A 156 -11.02 -0.04 5.61
CA PHE A 156 -10.42 1.22 5.17
C PHE A 156 -10.88 1.56 3.75
N GLU A 157 -10.66 2.81 3.36
CA GLU A 157 -11.01 3.31 2.04
C GLU A 157 -9.86 3.14 1.04
N VAL A 158 -10.21 2.77 -0.19
CA VAL A 158 -9.30 2.75 -1.34
C VAL A 158 -9.83 3.76 -2.35
N PRO A 159 -9.29 4.99 -2.40
CA PRO A 159 -9.75 5.98 -3.37
C PRO A 159 -9.41 5.55 -4.81
N SER A 160 -10.00 6.21 -5.80
CA SER A 160 -9.66 5.98 -7.19
C SER A 160 -8.16 6.13 -7.43
N TYR A 161 -7.57 5.24 -8.24
CA TYR A 161 -6.14 5.25 -8.57
C TYR A 161 -5.68 6.57 -9.21
N ARG A 162 -6.58 7.24 -9.93
CA ARG A 162 -6.34 8.56 -10.55
C ARG A 162 -7.34 9.57 -10.01
N THR A 163 -6.86 10.78 -9.72
CA THR A 163 -7.72 11.89 -9.28
C THR A 163 -8.38 12.59 -10.47
N GLY A 164 -9.36 13.44 -10.21
CA GLY A 164 -10.21 13.98 -11.27
C GLY A 164 -9.53 14.89 -12.32
N ALA A 165 -8.33 15.39 -12.03
CA ALA A 165 -7.52 16.18 -12.97
C ALA A 165 -6.68 15.31 -13.91
N PHE A 166 -6.59 14.00 -13.65
CA PHE A 166 -5.86 13.09 -14.52
C PHE A 166 -6.56 13.00 -15.87
N LEU A 167 -5.77 13.12 -16.95
CA LEU A 167 -6.25 13.00 -18.32
C LEU A 167 -5.81 11.66 -18.89
N ASP A 168 -6.73 10.98 -19.56
CA ASP A 168 -6.37 9.87 -20.41
C ASP A 168 -5.54 10.33 -21.63
N PRO A 169 -4.93 9.41 -22.41
CA PRO A 169 -4.13 9.78 -23.58
C PRO A 169 -4.88 10.55 -24.67
N LYS A 170 -6.21 10.64 -24.57
CA LYS A 170 -7.09 11.40 -25.47
C LYS A 170 -7.53 12.73 -24.87
N GLY A 171 -6.96 13.13 -23.73
CA GLY A 171 -7.23 14.41 -23.08
C GLY A 171 -8.57 14.44 -22.35
N ARG A 172 -9.13 13.29 -21.97
CA ARG A 172 -10.41 13.19 -21.23
C ARG A 172 -10.13 12.92 -19.75
N GLY A 173 -10.76 13.67 -18.86
CA GLY A 173 -10.65 13.54 -17.41
C GLY A 173 -12.02 13.63 -16.74
N MET A 174 -12.05 13.65 -15.41
CA MET A 174 -13.31 13.69 -14.65
C MET A 174 -13.91 15.10 -14.62
N TYR A 175 -13.16 16.08 -14.11
CA TYR A 175 -13.64 17.48 -14.05
C TYR A 175 -12.94 18.40 -15.05
N SER A 176 -11.90 17.90 -15.72
CA SER A 176 -11.13 18.63 -16.74
C SER A 176 -10.94 17.76 -17.98
N GLY A 177 -10.67 18.41 -19.12
CA GLY A 177 -10.44 17.72 -20.38
C GLY A 177 -11.66 17.67 -21.28
N TYR A 178 -11.58 16.89 -22.35
CA TYR A 178 -12.68 16.69 -23.28
C TYR A 178 -13.72 15.72 -22.72
N ASP A 179 -14.97 15.96 -23.06
CA ASP A 179 -16.16 15.15 -22.72
C ASP A 179 -16.49 14.09 -23.79
N GLN A 180 -15.74 14.07 -24.89
CA GLN A 180 -15.99 13.24 -26.07
C GLN A 180 -14.69 12.68 -26.66
N ALA A 181 -14.82 11.69 -27.54
CA ALA A 181 -13.72 11.23 -28.38
C ALA A 181 -13.47 12.21 -29.54
N VAL A 182 -12.70 13.27 -29.26
CA VAL A 182 -12.37 14.36 -30.21
C VAL A 182 -11.70 13.86 -31.50
N ALA A 183 -11.06 12.69 -31.46
CA ALA A 183 -10.45 12.08 -32.64
C ALA A 183 -11.47 11.51 -33.65
N LEU A 184 -12.74 11.35 -33.26
CA LEU A 184 -13.80 10.75 -34.08
C LEU A 184 -15.00 11.70 -34.20
N PRO A 185 -14.83 12.89 -34.82
CA PRO A 185 -15.91 13.88 -34.93
C PRO A 185 -17.09 13.38 -35.77
N ALA A 186 -16.85 12.50 -36.75
CA ALA A 186 -17.91 11.89 -37.55
C ALA A 186 -18.85 11.01 -36.71
N LEU A 187 -18.37 10.42 -35.61
CA LEU A 187 -19.17 9.59 -34.72
C LEU A 187 -20.17 10.43 -33.90
N GLN A 188 -19.90 11.73 -33.68
CA GLN A 188 -20.83 12.67 -33.07
C GLN A 188 -21.87 13.24 -34.06
N ALA A 189 -21.65 13.08 -35.36
CA ALA A 189 -22.38 13.80 -36.40
C ALA A 189 -23.63 13.05 -36.91
N ASP A 190 -23.93 11.86 -36.39
CA ASP A 190 -25.03 11.00 -36.88
C ASP A 190 -26.44 11.49 -36.45
N GLY A 191 -26.51 12.42 -35.49
CA GLY A 191 -27.75 12.97 -34.96
C GLY A 191 -28.62 11.95 -34.20
N LYS A 192 -28.05 10.81 -33.81
CA LYS A 192 -28.75 9.71 -33.11
C LYS A 192 -27.95 9.25 -31.88
N GLU A 193 -27.37 8.05 -31.94
CA GLU A 193 -26.70 7.40 -30.81
C GLU A 193 -25.30 7.98 -30.58
N GLY A 194 -24.76 8.74 -31.54
CA GLY A 194 -23.53 9.52 -31.36
C GLY A 194 -22.38 8.65 -30.86
N GLN A 195 -21.82 9.02 -29.70
CA GLN A 195 -20.75 8.28 -29.03
C GLN A 195 -21.24 7.48 -27.81
N GLU A 196 -22.48 7.02 -27.78
CA GLU A 196 -23.04 6.26 -26.65
C GLU A 196 -22.25 4.98 -26.35
N GLU A 197 -21.77 4.27 -27.39
CA GLU A 197 -20.90 3.10 -27.22
C GLU A 197 -19.58 3.42 -26.49
N LEU A 198 -19.11 4.68 -26.58
CA LEU A 198 -17.90 5.16 -25.94
C LEU A 198 -18.16 5.88 -24.61
N PHE A 199 -19.42 5.92 -24.16
CA PHE A 199 -19.80 6.66 -22.96
C PHE A 199 -19.07 6.14 -21.71
N LYS A 200 -18.82 4.83 -21.65
CA LYS A 200 -18.05 4.21 -20.54
C LYS A 200 -16.60 4.71 -20.50
N GLU A 201 -16.03 5.09 -21.63
CA GLU A 201 -14.66 5.60 -21.74
C GLU A 201 -14.59 7.12 -21.66
N THR A 202 -15.63 7.86 -22.07
CA THR A 202 -15.67 9.33 -21.99
C THR A 202 -16.09 9.82 -20.61
N ASN A 203 -17.03 9.13 -19.96
CA ASN A 203 -17.44 9.42 -18.59
C ASN A 203 -16.42 8.88 -17.58
N LYS A 204 -15.49 9.73 -17.12
CA LYS A 204 -14.51 9.34 -16.09
C LYS A 204 -15.13 9.46 -14.72
N VAL A 205 -15.20 8.36 -13.99
CA VAL A 205 -15.78 8.29 -12.64
C VAL A 205 -14.68 8.21 -11.60
N PHE A 206 -14.91 8.82 -10.43
CA PHE A 206 -14.06 8.64 -9.25
C PHE A 206 -14.71 7.62 -8.34
N ASP A 207 -14.25 6.37 -8.45
CA ASP A 207 -14.74 5.29 -7.62
C ASP A 207 -13.98 5.23 -6.29
N ILE A 208 -14.70 4.94 -5.21
CA ILE A 208 -14.11 4.69 -3.90
C ILE A 208 -14.41 3.24 -3.54
N GLY A 209 -13.36 2.43 -3.47
CA GLY A 209 -13.40 1.06 -2.99
C GLY A 209 -13.26 0.97 -1.48
N LYS A 210 -13.50 -0.24 -0.97
CA LYS A 210 -13.25 -0.62 0.42
C LYS A 210 -12.22 -1.74 0.46
N GLY A 211 -11.31 -1.67 1.42
CA GLY A 211 -10.41 -2.77 1.76
C GLY A 211 -10.60 -3.17 3.21
N ALA A 212 -10.07 -4.35 3.55
CA ALA A 212 -10.05 -4.86 4.91
C ALA A 212 -8.64 -5.33 5.26
N ILE A 213 -8.23 -5.14 6.50
CA ILE A 213 -6.95 -5.59 7.04
C ILE A 213 -7.18 -6.29 8.37
N GLU A 214 -6.45 -7.38 8.58
CA GLU A 214 -6.35 -8.09 9.86
C GLU A 214 -4.88 -8.08 10.28
N MET A 215 -4.63 -7.77 11.54
CA MET A 215 -3.29 -7.63 12.09
C MET A 215 -3.15 -8.48 13.34
N GLU A 216 -1.94 -9.00 13.57
CA GLU A 216 -1.58 -9.74 14.77
C GLU A 216 -0.30 -9.17 15.36
N VAL A 217 -0.34 -8.83 16.65
CA VAL A 217 0.84 -8.40 17.39
C VAL A 217 1.69 -9.61 17.74
N ASN A 218 2.91 -9.66 17.23
CA ASN A 218 3.84 -10.76 17.50
C ASN A 218 4.85 -10.44 18.62
N LYS A 219 5.22 -9.17 18.77
CA LYS A 219 6.26 -8.71 19.70
C LYS A 219 5.86 -7.38 20.31
N VAL A 220 6.25 -7.18 21.56
CA VAL A 220 6.05 -5.92 22.31
C VAL A 220 7.33 -5.55 23.04
N ASN A 221 7.63 -4.26 23.07
CA ASN A 221 8.67 -3.66 23.89
C ASN A 221 8.03 -2.52 24.69
N ALA A 222 7.93 -2.69 26.00
CA ALA A 222 7.16 -1.84 26.92
C ALA A 222 8.03 -0.80 27.63
#